data_AF-A0A8H7HTF7-F1
#
_entry.id   AF-A0A8H7HTF7-F1
#
_cell.length_a   1.000
_cell.length_b   1.000
_cell.length_c   1.000
_cell.angle_alpha   90.00
_cell.angle_beta   90.00
_cell.angle_gamma   90.00
#
_symmetry.space_group_name_H-M   'P 1'
#
loop_
_entity.id
_entity.type
_entity.pdbx_description
1 polymer ?
#
loop_
_entity_poly.entity_id
_entity_poly.type
_entity_poly.pdbx_seq_one_letter_code
_entity_poly.pdbx_strand_id
1 'polypeptide(L)'
;MAPAFIQNLIPRREKTEREESLFQTFRSLTFVQWALFFSGWLAWTCDAIDFFSVSLSVSRLQVAFNRSTNDLTTSITLTLLFRSLGAVVFGVISDRYGRKWPLVGNLLLCSALELGSSFVQTYTQFLALRSLFGVAMGGIWGLSASTALENMPVAARGVISGVLQQGYAVGYLIAAVVNLGLVPHNPHSWRALFWFGSAVSFVAAVLRSLLPESAVFLRAKAARKEAEAREGEKTGGPSKTKVFLRETGHMLKSHWLLCIYAVLLMAGFNFLSHGSQDLYPTYLQESKLFTPHQATIATIIGNCGAIAGGVFAGYVSQYIGRRLTIIIFVLVVGAFIPLWILPDGFSKLAAGAFCLQFGVQGAWGVVPIFLAEMSPPAFRATFPGVAYQLGNMISSASAQIEATGGEHLRTTAQGKDVPDYAKVQGIFLGCVAAYLVVVTIFGPEHHGSEFEKHKAAFEEGGGDDHAYVQEDVLPQPSRHGITEETPRHGSGSFDGSQGEKPEVKTIERV
;
A
#
# COMPACT_ATOMS: atom_id res chain seq x y z
N MET A 1 30.50 -2.21 -22.78
CA MET A 1 29.03 -2.37 -22.84
C MET A 1 28.53 -2.53 -21.42
N ALA A 2 27.62 -1.68 -20.97
CA ALA A 2 26.99 -1.86 -19.66
C ALA A 2 26.16 -3.17 -19.67
N PRO A 3 26.14 -3.95 -18.58
CA PRO A 3 25.30 -5.15 -18.47
C PRO A 3 23.83 -4.89 -18.82
N ALA A 4 23.13 -5.87 -19.38
CA ALA A 4 21.74 -5.75 -19.82
C ALA A 4 20.78 -5.26 -18.71
N PHE A 5 21.07 -5.59 -17.44
CA PHE A 5 20.29 -5.08 -16.29
C PHE A 5 20.45 -3.57 -16.07
N ILE A 6 21.60 -2.98 -16.42
CA ILE A 6 21.83 -1.53 -16.34
C ILE A 6 21.14 -0.81 -17.49
N GLN A 7 21.12 -1.43 -18.67
CA GLN A 7 20.45 -0.86 -19.86
C GLN A 7 18.93 -0.83 -19.74
N ASN A 8 18.34 -1.69 -18.89
CA ASN A 8 16.90 -1.75 -18.61
C ASN A 8 16.46 -0.94 -17.36
N LEU A 9 17.36 -0.20 -16.71
CA LEU A 9 17.03 0.62 -15.53
C LEU A 9 16.12 1.82 -15.84
N ILE A 10 16.21 2.35 -17.05
CA ILE A 10 15.37 3.45 -17.52
C ILE A 10 14.33 2.84 -18.46
N PRO A 11 13.04 2.80 -18.10
CA PRO A 11 12.03 2.17 -18.94
C PRO A 11 11.95 2.87 -20.30
N ARG A 12 11.84 2.07 -21.37
CA ARG A 12 11.53 2.60 -22.71
C ARG A 12 10.08 3.08 -22.69
N ARG A 13 9.90 4.40 -22.60
CA ARG A 13 8.60 5.07 -22.69
C ARG A 13 7.94 4.71 -24.03
N GLU A 14 6.90 3.89 -24.01
CA GLU A 14 5.95 3.87 -25.13
C GLU A 14 5.20 5.21 -25.10
N LYS A 15 5.44 6.04 -26.11
CA LYS A 15 4.70 7.29 -26.30
C LYS A 15 3.25 6.95 -26.62
N THR A 16 2.39 6.84 -25.61
CA THR A 16 0.94 6.79 -25.84
C THR A 16 0.46 8.18 -26.25
N GLU A 17 -0.25 8.29 -27.37
CA GLU A 17 -0.52 9.52 -28.13
C GLU A 17 -1.42 10.58 -27.44
N ARG A 18 -1.73 10.47 -26.14
CA ARG A 18 -2.42 11.51 -25.36
C ARG A 18 -1.91 11.54 -23.92
N GLU A 19 -0.85 12.30 -23.67
CA GLU A 19 -0.52 12.70 -22.30
C GLU A 19 -1.54 13.76 -21.84
N GLU A 20 -2.68 13.33 -21.30
CA GLU A 20 -3.49 14.22 -20.47
C GLU A 20 -2.62 14.67 -19.29
N SER A 21 -2.57 15.99 -19.02
CA SER A 21 -1.80 16.48 -17.88
C SER A 21 -2.39 15.90 -16.59
N LEU A 22 -1.54 15.53 -15.61
CA LEU A 22 -2.00 15.01 -14.31
C LEU A 22 -3.07 15.90 -13.67
N PHE A 23 -2.98 17.22 -13.88
CA PHE A 23 -3.95 18.18 -13.42
C PHE A 23 -5.33 18.02 -14.08
N GLN A 24 -5.38 17.78 -15.39
CA GLN A 24 -6.62 17.47 -16.11
C GLN A 24 -7.22 16.15 -15.62
N THR A 25 -6.39 15.13 -15.41
CA THR A 25 -6.82 13.83 -14.87
C THR A 25 -7.39 13.96 -13.45
N PHE A 26 -6.77 14.76 -12.56
CA PHE A 26 -7.34 15.00 -11.23
C PHE A 26 -8.65 15.79 -11.28
N ARG A 27 -8.81 16.69 -12.25
CA ARG A 27 -10.03 17.48 -12.42
C ARG A 27 -11.19 16.68 -13.01
N SER A 28 -10.90 15.60 -13.74
CA SER A 28 -11.94 14.69 -14.28
C SER A 28 -12.46 13.69 -13.24
N LEU A 29 -11.81 13.58 -12.07
CA LEU A 29 -12.26 12.70 -10.99
C LEU A 29 -13.56 13.20 -10.34
N THR A 30 -14.50 12.28 -10.22
CA THR A 30 -15.76 12.51 -9.53
C THR A 30 -15.58 12.57 -8.01
N PHE A 31 -16.54 13.18 -7.31
CA PHE A 31 -16.56 13.19 -5.84
C PHE A 31 -16.57 11.77 -5.25
N VAL A 32 -17.30 10.84 -5.86
CA VAL A 32 -17.39 9.45 -5.40
C VAL A 32 -16.03 8.74 -5.48
N GLN A 33 -15.27 8.98 -6.56
CA GLN A 33 -13.91 8.44 -6.69
C GLN A 33 -12.99 8.95 -5.58
N TRP A 34 -12.99 10.26 -5.33
CA TRP A 34 -12.22 10.84 -4.22
C TRP A 34 -12.67 10.31 -2.85
N ALA A 35 -13.98 10.17 -2.63
CA ALA A 35 -14.51 9.64 -1.38
C ALA A 35 -14.07 8.19 -1.14
N LEU A 36 -14.06 7.33 -2.17
CA LEU A 36 -13.55 5.97 -2.09
C LEU A 36 -12.03 5.94 -1.85
N PHE A 37 -11.28 6.82 -2.53
CA PHE A 37 -9.85 6.99 -2.28
C PHE A 37 -9.56 7.33 -0.82
N PHE A 38 -10.19 8.40 -0.31
CA PHE A 38 -9.99 8.84 1.07
C PHE A 38 -10.51 7.83 2.09
N SER A 39 -11.52 7.02 1.75
CA SER A 39 -11.97 5.93 2.61
C SER A 39 -10.93 4.81 2.73
N GLY A 40 -10.30 4.41 1.63
CA GLY A 40 -9.19 3.46 1.68
C GLY A 40 -7.97 4.04 2.40
N TRP A 41 -7.60 5.29 2.07
CA TRP A 41 -6.52 6.02 2.73
C TRP A 41 -6.73 6.15 4.25
N LEU A 42 -7.96 6.46 4.67
CA LEU A 42 -8.31 6.55 6.09
C LEU A 42 -8.21 5.19 6.78
N ALA A 43 -8.68 4.11 6.15
CA ALA A 43 -8.54 2.77 6.70
C ALA A 43 -7.06 2.39 6.90
N TRP A 44 -6.19 2.74 5.95
CA TRP A 44 -4.75 2.53 6.07
C TRP A 44 -4.11 3.42 7.15
N THR A 45 -4.62 4.64 7.33
CA THR A 45 -4.22 5.55 8.42
C THR A 45 -4.60 4.98 9.78
N CYS A 46 -5.80 4.39 9.91
CA CYS A 46 -6.26 3.73 11.13
C CYS A 46 -5.35 2.55 11.51
N ASP A 47 -4.99 1.73 10.51
CA ASP A 47 -4.05 0.61 10.69
C ASP A 47 -2.75 1.07 11.37
N ALA A 48 -2.17 2.18 10.91
CA ALA A 48 -0.95 2.72 11.47
C ALA A 48 -1.14 3.31 12.87
N ILE A 49 -2.24 4.01 13.13
CA ILE A 49 -2.54 4.56 14.46
C ILE A 49 -2.61 3.42 15.48
N ASP A 50 -3.36 2.36 15.17
CA ASP A 50 -3.53 1.22 16.07
C ASP A 50 -2.20 0.47 16.26
N PHE A 51 -1.41 0.30 15.19
CA PHE A 51 -0.07 -0.33 15.28
C PHE A 51 0.87 0.42 16.22
N PHE A 52 1.08 1.71 15.94
CA PHE A 52 2.08 2.52 16.62
C PHE A 52 1.65 2.93 18.03
N SER A 53 0.38 2.74 18.39
CA SER A 53 -0.08 2.87 19.77
C SER A 53 0.71 1.96 20.73
N VAL A 54 1.11 0.76 20.29
CA VAL A 54 1.98 -0.13 21.06
C VAL A 54 3.41 0.41 21.09
N SER A 55 4.00 0.75 19.93
CA SER A 55 5.36 1.29 19.81
C SER A 55 5.60 2.54 20.67
N LEU A 56 4.66 3.49 20.66
CA LEU A 56 4.72 4.71 21.49
C LEU A 56 4.49 4.45 22.98
N SER A 57 3.94 3.30 23.33
CA SER A 57 3.60 2.91 24.70
C SER A 57 4.59 1.93 25.33
N VAL A 58 5.58 1.40 24.59
CA VAL A 58 6.50 0.35 25.08
C VAL A 58 7.05 0.67 26.47
N SER A 59 7.63 1.85 26.66
CA SER A 59 8.22 2.22 27.97
C SER A 59 7.20 2.30 29.11
N ARG A 60 5.94 2.68 28.81
CA ARG A 60 4.85 2.72 29.81
C ARG A 60 4.32 1.32 30.09
N LEU A 61 4.27 0.45 29.08
CA LEU A 61 3.87 -0.94 29.19
C LEU A 61 4.89 -1.75 30.00
N GLN A 62 6.18 -1.41 29.94
CA GLN A 62 7.23 -2.02 30.78
C GLN A 62 6.89 -1.83 32.26
N VAL A 63 6.56 -0.60 32.65
CA VAL A 63 6.18 -0.25 34.03
C VAL A 63 4.84 -0.88 34.41
N ALA A 64 3.85 -0.85 33.51
CA ALA A 64 2.52 -1.36 33.79
C ALA A 64 2.46 -2.88 33.98
N PHE A 65 3.25 -3.64 33.22
CA PHE A 65 3.27 -5.11 33.27
C PHE A 65 4.49 -5.69 33.99
N ASN A 66 5.45 -4.85 34.39
CA ASN A 66 6.74 -5.24 34.96
C ASN A 66 7.48 -6.26 34.07
N ARG A 67 7.67 -5.90 32.80
CA ARG A 67 8.26 -6.75 31.75
C ARG A 67 9.36 -6.00 30.99
N SER A 68 10.30 -6.75 30.43
CA SER A 68 11.40 -6.19 29.63
C SER A 68 10.92 -5.66 28.27
N THR A 69 11.77 -4.88 27.59
CA THR A 69 11.50 -4.45 26.21
C THR A 69 11.34 -5.65 25.29
N ASN A 70 12.22 -6.66 25.44
CA ASN A 70 12.18 -7.88 24.65
C ASN A 70 10.84 -8.59 24.75
N ASP A 71 10.32 -8.77 25.97
CA ASP A 71 8.99 -9.33 26.20
C ASP A 71 7.96 -8.51 25.42
N LEU A 72 7.88 -7.19 25.62
CA LEU A 72 6.88 -6.36 24.93
C LEU A 72 6.99 -6.37 23.40
N THR A 73 8.20 -6.46 22.84
CA THR A 73 8.39 -6.60 21.38
C THR A 73 7.85 -7.91 20.82
N THR A 74 7.65 -8.93 21.68
CA THR A 74 6.91 -10.14 21.30
C THR A 74 5.48 -9.83 20.94
N SER A 75 4.85 -8.82 21.57
CA SER A 75 3.52 -8.37 21.16
C SER A 75 3.52 -7.83 19.73
N ILE A 76 4.51 -7.00 19.37
CA ILE A 76 4.64 -6.42 18.03
C ILE A 76 4.88 -7.54 17.02
N THR A 77 5.79 -8.47 17.35
CA THR A 77 6.12 -9.63 16.53
C THR A 77 4.90 -10.51 16.26
N LEU A 78 4.15 -10.87 17.31
CA LEU A 78 2.94 -11.69 17.16
C LEU A 78 1.87 -10.97 16.34
N THR A 79 1.67 -9.67 16.58
CA THR A 79 0.74 -8.87 15.76
C THR A 79 1.13 -8.96 14.29
N LEU A 80 2.38 -8.68 13.92
CA LEU A 80 2.87 -8.75 12.53
C LEU A 80 2.77 -10.16 11.93
N LEU A 81 3.13 -11.18 12.70
CA LEU A 81 3.08 -12.59 12.28
C LEU A 81 1.65 -12.98 11.87
N PHE A 82 0.67 -12.68 12.72
CA PHE A 82 -0.73 -13.05 12.49
C PHE A 82 -1.45 -12.21 11.42
N ARG A 83 -0.87 -11.09 10.96
CA ARG A 83 -1.40 -10.32 9.81
C ARG A 83 -1.51 -11.15 8.54
N SER A 84 -0.58 -12.09 8.33
CA SER A 84 -0.62 -13.02 7.20
C SER A 84 -1.90 -13.87 7.18
N LEU A 85 -2.27 -14.45 8.32
CA LEU A 85 -3.52 -15.20 8.49
C LEU A 85 -4.73 -14.30 8.20
N GLY A 86 -4.69 -13.07 8.70
CA GLY A 86 -5.69 -12.04 8.45
C GLY A 86 -5.93 -11.74 6.97
N ALA A 87 -4.86 -11.49 6.21
CA ALA A 87 -5.00 -11.22 4.77
C ALA A 87 -5.61 -12.37 3.99
N VAL A 88 -5.28 -13.62 4.33
CA VAL A 88 -5.89 -14.77 3.66
C VAL A 88 -7.40 -14.81 3.93
N VAL A 89 -7.80 -14.67 5.20
CA VAL A 89 -9.22 -14.70 5.60
C VAL A 89 -9.99 -13.54 4.98
N PHE A 90 -9.55 -12.30 5.19
CA PHE A 90 -10.25 -11.12 4.68
C PHE A 90 -10.12 -10.96 3.16
N GLY A 91 -9.05 -11.46 2.55
CA GLY A 91 -8.90 -11.52 1.10
C GLY A 91 -10.00 -12.38 0.46
N VAL A 92 -10.17 -13.61 0.93
CA VAL A 92 -11.23 -14.52 0.45
C VAL A 92 -12.63 -13.95 0.70
N ILE A 93 -12.86 -13.36 1.88
CA ILE A 93 -14.14 -12.71 2.20
C ILE A 93 -14.39 -11.54 1.24
N SER A 94 -13.37 -10.73 0.95
CA SER A 94 -13.50 -9.57 0.06
C SER A 94 -13.81 -9.92 -1.38
N ASP A 95 -13.22 -11.00 -1.88
CA ASP A 95 -13.50 -11.46 -3.24
C ASP A 95 -14.92 -12.03 -3.37
N ARG A 96 -15.48 -12.57 -2.27
CA ARG A 96 -16.84 -13.13 -2.25
C ARG A 96 -17.95 -12.10 -2.00
N TYR A 97 -17.73 -11.19 -1.06
CA TYR A 97 -18.76 -10.27 -0.55
C TYR A 97 -18.57 -8.82 -1.02
N GLY A 98 -17.53 -8.53 -1.79
CA GLY A 98 -17.18 -7.19 -2.25
C GLY A 98 -16.19 -6.49 -1.34
N ARG A 99 -15.89 -5.22 -1.64
CA ARG A 99 -14.87 -4.46 -0.89
C ARG A 99 -15.48 -3.70 0.28
N LYS A 100 -16.76 -3.30 0.20
CA LYS A 100 -17.43 -2.47 1.22
C LYS A 100 -17.57 -3.16 2.57
N TRP A 101 -18.40 -4.18 2.63
CA TRP A 101 -18.77 -4.80 3.91
C TRP A 101 -17.62 -5.51 4.60
N PRO A 102 -16.69 -6.17 3.87
CA PRO A 102 -15.51 -6.73 4.48
C PRO A 102 -14.58 -5.68 5.09
N LEU A 103 -14.40 -4.52 4.45
CA LEU A 103 -13.62 -3.42 5.03
C LEU A 103 -14.30 -2.82 6.27
N VAL A 104 -15.62 -2.59 6.24
CA VAL A 104 -16.38 -2.11 7.40
C VAL A 104 -16.27 -3.09 8.57
N GLY A 105 -16.53 -4.37 8.33
CA GLY A 105 -16.44 -5.42 9.35
C GLY A 105 -15.03 -5.54 9.92
N ASN A 106 -14.01 -5.40 9.08
CA ASN A 106 -12.63 -5.45 9.53
C ASN A 106 -12.24 -4.26 10.42
N LEU A 107 -12.64 -3.04 10.04
CA LEU A 107 -12.40 -1.83 10.84
C LEU A 107 -13.13 -1.89 12.19
N LEU A 108 -14.36 -2.40 12.22
CA LEU A 108 -15.10 -2.62 13.47
C LEU A 108 -14.43 -3.67 14.36
N LEU A 109 -13.92 -4.75 13.76
CA LEU A 109 -13.19 -5.79 14.50
C LEU A 109 -11.88 -5.24 15.09
N CYS A 110 -11.12 -4.47 14.32
CA CYS A 110 -9.92 -3.78 14.80
C CYS A 110 -10.26 -2.83 15.94
N SER A 111 -11.29 -1.98 15.77
CA SER A 111 -11.77 -1.06 16.81
C SER A 111 -12.15 -1.77 18.11
N ALA A 112 -12.88 -2.90 18.03
CA ALA A 112 -13.31 -3.66 19.21
C ALA A 112 -12.13 -4.34 19.93
N LEU A 113 -11.21 -4.94 19.18
CA LEU A 113 -10.02 -5.60 19.74
C LEU A 113 -9.03 -4.57 20.33
N GLU A 114 -8.92 -3.40 19.71
CA GLU A 114 -8.10 -2.29 20.21
C GLU A 114 -8.67 -1.74 21.51
N LEU A 115 -9.99 -1.51 21.56
CA LEU A 115 -10.69 -1.15 22.78
C LEU A 115 -10.50 -2.21 23.87
N GLY A 116 -10.65 -3.49 23.53
CA GLY A 116 -10.40 -4.60 24.44
C GLY A 116 -8.98 -4.59 25.01
N SER A 117 -7.99 -4.24 24.19
CA SER A 117 -6.58 -4.19 24.60
C SER A 117 -6.31 -3.09 25.63
N SER A 118 -7.12 -2.04 25.67
CA SER A 118 -7.06 -1.03 26.72
C SER A 118 -7.53 -1.54 28.10
N PHE A 119 -8.36 -2.59 28.15
CA PHE A 119 -8.94 -3.10 29.40
C PHE A 119 -8.15 -4.26 30.02
N VAL A 120 -7.11 -4.75 29.35
CA VAL A 120 -6.30 -5.86 29.86
C VAL A 120 -5.56 -5.47 31.13
N GLN A 121 -5.39 -6.46 32.01
CA GLN A 121 -4.71 -6.31 33.29
C GLN A 121 -3.43 -7.13 33.37
N THR A 122 -3.32 -8.18 32.56
CA THR A 122 -2.14 -9.05 32.52
C THR A 122 -1.46 -9.02 31.17
N TYR A 123 -0.15 -9.28 31.17
CA TYR A 123 0.65 -9.35 29.96
C TYR A 123 0.17 -10.47 29.01
N THR A 124 -0.25 -11.62 29.54
CA THR A 124 -0.78 -12.72 28.71
C THR A 124 -2.08 -12.34 28.00
N GLN A 125 -2.98 -11.62 28.68
CA GLN A 125 -4.19 -11.09 28.04
C GLN A 125 -3.85 -10.09 26.93
N PHE A 126 -2.85 -9.23 27.16
CA PHE A 126 -2.37 -8.28 26.17
C PHE A 126 -1.83 -9.00 24.93
N LEU A 127 -0.97 -10.01 25.09
CA LEU A 127 -0.46 -10.82 23.96
C LEU A 127 -1.56 -11.53 23.18
N ALA A 128 -2.55 -12.12 23.89
CA ALA A 128 -3.65 -12.83 23.26
C ALA A 128 -4.50 -11.88 22.39
N LEU A 129 -4.89 -10.73 22.93
CA LEU A 129 -5.63 -9.72 22.16
C LEU A 129 -4.80 -9.14 21.03
N ARG A 130 -3.48 -8.99 21.21
CA ARG A 130 -2.59 -8.48 20.16
C ARG A 130 -2.35 -9.45 19.01
N SER A 131 -2.36 -10.73 19.31
CA SER A 131 -2.36 -11.79 18.31
C SER A 131 -3.67 -11.78 17.50
N LEU A 132 -4.82 -11.72 18.17
CA LEU A 132 -6.13 -11.63 17.52
C LEU A 132 -6.28 -10.36 16.69
N PHE A 133 -5.79 -9.24 17.20
CA PHE A 133 -5.77 -7.99 16.47
C PHE A 133 -4.90 -8.06 15.23
N GLY A 134 -3.74 -8.73 15.28
CA GLY A 134 -2.93 -9.01 14.10
C GLY A 134 -3.73 -9.67 12.98
N VAL A 135 -4.59 -10.65 13.32
CA VAL A 135 -5.49 -11.29 12.34
C VAL A 135 -6.49 -10.29 11.73
N ALA A 136 -7.08 -9.39 12.52
CA ALA A 136 -7.98 -8.36 11.98
C ALA A 136 -7.22 -7.38 11.05
N MET A 137 -6.14 -6.83 11.59
CA MET A 137 -5.25 -5.85 10.94
C MET A 137 -4.67 -6.34 9.59
N GLY A 138 -4.46 -7.65 9.45
CA GLY A 138 -3.98 -8.26 8.21
C GLY A 138 -4.83 -7.97 6.96
N GLY A 139 -6.14 -7.83 7.12
CA GLY A 139 -7.05 -7.57 6.01
C GLY A 139 -7.05 -6.12 5.50
N ILE A 140 -6.58 -5.16 6.30
CA ILE A 140 -6.79 -3.72 6.02
C ILE A 140 -6.02 -3.25 4.79
N TRP A 141 -4.74 -3.59 4.66
CA TRP A 141 -3.91 -3.08 3.56
C TRP A 141 -4.45 -3.48 2.18
N GLY A 142 -4.78 -4.75 1.97
CA GLY A 142 -5.33 -5.22 0.69
C GLY A 142 -6.68 -4.58 0.36
N LEU A 143 -7.60 -4.54 1.33
CA LEU A 143 -8.93 -3.94 1.17
C LEU A 143 -8.89 -2.43 0.95
N SER A 144 -7.99 -1.73 1.64
CA SER A 144 -7.81 -0.28 1.51
C SER A 144 -7.19 0.07 0.16
N ALA A 145 -6.14 -0.64 -0.25
CA ALA A 145 -5.49 -0.43 -1.53
C ALA A 145 -6.44 -0.70 -2.70
N SER A 146 -7.21 -1.79 -2.64
CA SER A 146 -8.19 -2.09 -3.68
C SER A 146 -9.31 -1.04 -3.71
N THR A 147 -9.86 -0.66 -2.56
CA THR A 147 -10.91 0.39 -2.47
C THR A 147 -10.43 1.73 -3.03
N ALA A 148 -9.17 2.09 -2.76
CA ALA A 148 -8.61 3.37 -3.16
C ALA A 148 -8.18 3.43 -4.63
N LEU A 149 -7.61 2.35 -5.18
CA LEU A 149 -6.96 2.36 -6.49
C LEU A 149 -7.84 1.80 -7.62
N GLU A 150 -8.81 0.93 -7.34
CA GLU A 150 -9.65 0.27 -8.37
C GLU A 150 -10.38 1.28 -9.27
N ASN A 151 -10.83 2.40 -8.72
CA ASN A 151 -11.64 3.40 -9.44
C ASN A 151 -10.81 4.57 -9.98
N MET A 152 -9.48 4.48 -9.93
CA MET A 152 -8.58 5.57 -10.31
C MET A 152 -8.04 5.42 -11.75
N PRO A 153 -7.92 6.52 -12.50
CA PRO A 153 -7.42 6.52 -13.87
C PRO A 153 -5.94 6.16 -13.91
N VAL A 154 -5.54 5.36 -14.91
CA VAL A 154 -4.19 4.78 -15.02
C VAL A 154 -3.09 5.84 -14.94
N ALA A 155 -3.27 6.98 -15.61
CA ALA A 155 -2.31 8.09 -15.63
C ALA A 155 -1.98 8.66 -14.24
N ALA A 156 -2.94 8.67 -13.31
CA ALA A 156 -2.74 9.23 -11.97
C ALA A 156 -2.30 8.18 -10.93
N ARG A 157 -2.36 6.88 -11.26
CA ARG A 157 -2.16 5.78 -10.27
C ARG A 157 -0.82 5.83 -9.55
N GLY A 158 0.25 6.27 -10.20
CA GLY A 158 1.56 6.39 -9.54
C GLY A 158 1.58 7.40 -8.38
N VAL A 159 1.02 8.60 -8.60
CA VAL A 159 0.96 9.64 -7.55
C VAL A 159 -0.08 9.25 -6.48
N ILE A 160 -1.24 8.76 -6.90
CA ILE A 160 -2.31 8.33 -6.00
C ILE A 160 -1.86 7.16 -5.11
N SER A 161 -1.09 6.22 -5.66
CA SER A 161 -0.44 5.14 -4.90
C SER A 161 0.52 5.68 -3.84
N GLY A 162 1.36 6.66 -4.20
CA GLY A 162 2.27 7.30 -3.25
C GLY A 162 1.53 7.97 -2.08
N VAL A 163 0.46 8.71 -2.40
CA VAL A 163 -0.41 9.37 -1.39
C VAL A 163 -1.14 8.33 -0.54
N LEU A 164 -1.65 7.25 -1.15
CA LEU A 164 -2.25 6.12 -0.44
C LEU A 164 -1.30 5.58 0.62
N GLN A 165 -0.08 5.24 0.21
CA GLN A 165 0.92 4.65 1.11
C GLN A 165 1.26 5.59 2.28
N GLN A 166 1.22 6.91 2.07
CA GLN A 166 1.46 7.89 3.14
C GLN A 166 0.36 7.96 4.20
N GLY A 167 -0.79 7.31 4.00
CA GLY A 167 -1.73 7.08 5.09
C GLY A 167 -1.06 6.44 6.31
N TYR A 168 -0.08 5.55 6.11
CA TYR A 168 0.68 4.95 7.19
C TYR A 168 1.48 5.97 8.02
N ALA A 169 2.26 6.82 7.34
CA ALA A 169 3.07 7.83 8.00
C ALA A 169 2.20 8.92 8.66
N VAL A 170 1.07 9.28 8.04
CA VAL A 170 0.10 10.20 8.64
C VAL A 170 -0.55 9.59 9.88
N GLY A 171 -0.86 8.29 9.87
CA GLY A 171 -1.41 7.62 11.04
C GLY A 171 -0.43 7.59 12.20
N TYR A 172 0.85 7.29 11.93
CA TYR A 172 1.89 7.38 12.96
C TYR A 172 2.05 8.82 13.47
N LEU A 173 2.05 9.81 12.57
CA LEU A 173 2.10 11.23 12.95
C LEU A 173 0.96 11.61 13.89
N ILE A 174 -0.28 11.22 13.58
CA ILE A 174 -1.45 11.49 14.42
C ILE A 174 -1.27 10.81 15.79
N ALA A 175 -0.88 9.53 15.82
CA ALA A 175 -0.65 8.81 17.07
C ALA A 175 0.43 9.48 17.93
N ALA A 176 1.52 9.97 17.32
CA ALA A 176 2.58 10.69 18.02
C ALA A 176 2.11 12.04 18.56
N VAL A 177 1.31 12.80 17.80
CA VAL A 177 0.72 14.07 18.26
C VAL A 177 -0.25 13.84 19.42
N VAL A 178 -1.09 12.81 19.36
CA VAL A 178 -1.99 12.42 20.45
C VAL A 178 -1.18 11.99 21.68
N ASN A 179 -0.09 11.24 21.50
CA ASN A 179 0.82 10.86 22.59
C ASN A 179 1.47 12.07 23.27
N LEU A 180 1.67 13.17 22.55
CA LEU A 180 2.23 14.41 23.09
C LEU A 180 1.19 15.26 23.82
N GLY A 181 -0.01 15.40 23.24
CA GLY A 181 -1.03 16.33 23.73
C GLY A 181 -2.05 15.74 24.71
N LEU A 182 -2.49 14.50 24.47
CA LEU A 182 -3.63 13.90 25.18
C LEU A 182 -3.24 12.83 26.21
N VAL A 183 -2.03 12.30 26.17
CA VAL A 183 -1.59 11.23 27.08
C VAL A 183 -0.88 11.88 28.28
N PRO A 184 -1.49 11.91 29.48
CA PRO A 184 -0.82 12.45 30.66
C PRO A 184 0.50 11.71 30.95
N HIS A 185 1.41 12.36 31.67
CA HIS A 185 2.68 11.78 32.13
C HIS A 185 2.48 10.77 33.28
N ASN A 186 1.51 9.85 33.15
CA ASN A 186 1.24 8.80 34.12
C ASN A 186 1.48 7.42 33.48
N PRO A 187 2.09 6.45 34.20
CA PRO A 187 2.25 5.07 33.74
C PRO A 187 0.97 4.40 33.23
N HIS A 188 -0.22 4.76 33.72
CA HIS A 188 -1.49 4.16 33.29
C HIS A 188 -2.11 4.83 32.05
N SER A 189 -1.52 5.92 31.56
CA SER A 189 -2.07 6.73 30.47
C SER A 189 -1.93 6.10 29.09
N TRP A 190 -1.18 5.01 28.93
CA TRP A 190 -1.02 4.33 27.64
C TRP A 190 -2.37 3.93 27.02
N ARG A 191 -3.38 3.63 27.84
CA ARG A 191 -4.74 3.26 27.42
C ARG A 191 -5.42 4.31 26.54
N ALA A 192 -5.08 5.58 26.72
CA ALA A 192 -5.68 6.68 25.95
C ALA A 192 -5.37 6.57 24.44
N LEU A 193 -4.20 6.05 24.07
CA LEU A 193 -3.85 5.81 22.65
C LEU A 193 -4.74 4.72 22.03
N PHE A 194 -5.01 3.65 22.77
CA PHE A 194 -5.86 2.54 22.34
C PHE A 194 -7.33 2.99 22.23
N TRP A 195 -7.81 3.82 23.16
CA TRP A 195 -9.15 4.42 23.06
C TRP A 195 -9.28 5.33 21.84
N PHE A 196 -8.26 6.15 21.59
CA PHE A 196 -8.24 7.04 20.42
C PHE A 196 -8.21 6.23 19.12
N GLY A 197 -7.30 5.26 18.99
CA GLY A 197 -7.21 4.38 17.83
C GLY A 197 -8.52 3.64 17.56
N SER A 198 -9.10 3.04 18.61
CA SER A 198 -10.42 2.41 18.52
C SER A 198 -11.52 3.34 18.02
N ALA A 199 -11.57 4.58 18.53
CA ALA A 199 -12.57 5.57 18.11
C ALA A 199 -12.39 5.98 16.63
N VAL A 200 -11.14 6.19 16.20
CA VAL A 200 -10.83 6.56 14.80
C VAL A 200 -11.18 5.41 13.85
N SER A 201 -10.82 4.17 14.21
CA SER A 201 -11.19 2.96 13.45
C SER A 201 -12.70 2.76 13.37
N PHE A 202 -13.45 3.04 14.44
CA PHE A 202 -14.91 3.01 14.44
C PHE A 202 -15.51 4.06 13.49
N VAL A 203 -15.03 5.30 13.55
CA VAL A 203 -15.48 6.38 12.67
C VAL A 203 -15.18 6.05 11.21
N ALA A 204 -13.99 5.51 10.91
CA ALA A 204 -13.63 5.06 9.56
C ALA A 204 -14.57 3.97 9.04
N ALA A 205 -15.00 3.04 9.90
CA ALA A 205 -15.97 2.01 9.55
C ALA A 205 -17.33 2.61 9.18
N VAL A 206 -17.83 3.55 10.00
CA VAL A 206 -19.08 4.27 9.74
C VAL A 206 -18.99 5.04 8.42
N LEU A 207 -17.91 5.79 8.17
CA LEU A 207 -17.73 6.51 6.91
C LEU A 207 -17.72 5.56 5.71
N ARG A 208 -17.00 4.42 5.79
CA ARG A 208 -16.99 3.43 4.71
C ARG A 208 -18.37 2.82 4.45
N SER A 209 -19.18 2.64 5.51
CA SER A 209 -20.54 2.11 5.41
C SER A 209 -21.51 3.02 4.67
N LEU A 210 -21.28 4.33 4.71
CA LEU A 210 -22.08 5.33 3.99
C LEU A 210 -21.75 5.39 2.50
N LEU A 211 -20.54 4.99 2.12
CA LEU A 211 -20.09 5.03 0.73
C LEU A 211 -20.61 3.86 -0.10
N PRO A 212 -20.79 4.04 -1.42
CA PRO A 212 -21.20 2.97 -2.32
C PRO A 212 -20.13 1.86 -2.44
N GLU A 213 -20.50 0.78 -3.13
CA GLU A 213 -19.56 -0.28 -3.50
C GLU A 213 -18.75 0.10 -4.75
N SER A 214 -17.57 -0.50 -4.92
CA SER A 214 -16.70 -0.27 -6.09
C SER A 214 -17.44 -0.58 -7.40
N ALA A 215 -17.35 0.33 -8.38
CA ALA A 215 -18.01 0.16 -9.68
C ALA A 215 -17.47 -1.05 -10.44
N VAL A 216 -16.18 -1.35 -10.27
CA VAL A 216 -15.52 -2.54 -10.83
C VAL A 216 -16.15 -3.82 -10.28
N PHE A 217 -16.37 -3.88 -8.97
CA PHE A 217 -17.03 -5.03 -8.34
C PHE A 217 -18.49 -5.18 -8.81
N LEU A 218 -19.22 -4.08 -8.94
CA LEU A 218 -20.60 -4.11 -9.45
C LEU A 218 -20.67 -4.61 -10.90
N ARG A 219 -19.74 -4.18 -11.77
CA ARG A 219 -19.64 -4.66 -13.16
C ARG A 219 -19.29 -6.14 -13.22
N ALA A 220 -18.30 -6.59 -12.44
CA ALA A 220 -17.94 -8.00 -12.37
C ALA A 220 -19.11 -8.87 -11.86
N LYS A 221 -19.87 -8.38 -10.88
CA LYS A 221 -21.08 -9.05 -10.37
C LYS A 221 -22.19 -9.12 -11.43
N ALA A 222 -22.37 -8.07 -12.23
CA ALA A 222 -23.37 -8.02 -13.30
C ALA A 222 -23.01 -9.00 -14.44
N ALA A 223 -21.78 -8.95 -14.94
CA ALA A 223 -21.29 -9.86 -15.98
C ALA A 223 -21.41 -11.34 -15.56
N ARG A 224 -21.16 -11.64 -14.29
CA ARG A 224 -21.36 -12.99 -13.73
C ARG A 224 -22.82 -13.41 -13.68
N LYS A 225 -23.71 -12.51 -13.29
CA LYS A 225 -25.16 -12.79 -13.28
C LYS A 225 -25.67 -13.04 -14.69
N GLU A 226 -25.11 -12.36 -15.69
CA GLU A 226 -25.41 -12.59 -17.10
C GLU A 226 -24.84 -13.93 -17.59
N ALA A 227 -23.64 -14.32 -17.17
CA ALA A 227 -23.08 -15.65 -17.48
C ALA A 227 -23.90 -16.78 -16.85
N GLU A 228 -24.26 -16.67 -15.56
CA GLU A 228 -25.14 -17.61 -14.84
C GLU A 228 -26.53 -17.70 -15.51
N ALA A 229 -27.04 -16.59 -16.09
CA ALA A 229 -28.29 -16.58 -16.83
C ALA A 229 -28.18 -17.18 -18.25
N ARG A 230 -27.02 -17.07 -18.90
CA ARG A 230 -26.75 -17.64 -20.24
C ARG A 230 -26.53 -19.16 -20.21
N GLU A 231 -25.93 -19.69 -19.15
CA GLU A 231 -25.64 -21.13 -19.04
C GLU A 231 -26.85 -21.98 -18.63
N GLY A 232 -27.93 -21.35 -18.15
CA GLY A 232 -29.12 -22.04 -17.64
C GLY A 232 -28.81 -22.89 -16.41
N GLU A 233 -29.83 -23.32 -15.66
CA GLU A 233 -29.71 -24.16 -14.45
C GLU A 233 -29.10 -25.57 -14.67
N LYS A 234 -28.29 -25.79 -15.70
CA LYS A 234 -27.65 -27.07 -16.01
C LYS A 234 -26.15 -26.99 -15.77
N THR A 235 -25.76 -27.08 -14.52
CA THR A 235 -24.87 -28.12 -13.97
C THR A 235 -24.38 -27.66 -12.61
N GLY A 236 -24.27 -28.60 -11.67
CA GLY A 236 -23.46 -28.43 -10.47
C GLY A 236 -21.99 -28.27 -10.86
N GLY A 237 -21.64 -27.10 -11.39
CA GLY A 237 -20.26 -26.70 -11.62
C GLY A 237 -19.48 -26.82 -10.32
N PRO A 238 -18.16 -27.08 -10.37
CA PRO A 238 -17.35 -27.22 -9.17
C PRO A 238 -17.61 -26.02 -8.24
N SER A 239 -17.92 -26.32 -6.96
CA SER A 239 -18.20 -25.30 -5.92
C SER A 239 -17.28 -24.10 -6.11
N LYS A 240 -17.81 -22.88 -6.01
CA LYS A 240 -17.11 -21.59 -6.26
C LYS A 240 -15.67 -21.55 -5.68
N THR A 241 -15.46 -22.22 -4.55
CA THR A 241 -14.16 -22.40 -3.88
C THR A 241 -13.18 -23.30 -4.65
N LYS A 242 -13.64 -24.37 -5.30
CA LYS A 242 -12.85 -25.35 -6.05
C LYS A 242 -12.32 -24.77 -7.37
N VAL A 243 -13.10 -23.93 -8.06
CA VAL A 243 -12.62 -23.18 -9.24
C VAL A 243 -11.54 -22.18 -8.82
N PHE A 244 -11.80 -21.36 -7.80
CA PHE A 244 -10.80 -20.43 -7.26
C PHE A 244 -9.50 -21.13 -6.84
N LEU A 245 -9.60 -22.25 -6.11
CA LEU A 245 -8.43 -23.04 -5.70
C LEU A 245 -7.67 -23.60 -6.91
N ARG A 246 -8.38 -24.01 -7.97
CA ARG A 246 -7.76 -24.52 -9.21
C ARG A 246 -7.02 -23.41 -9.95
N GLU A 247 -7.66 -22.26 -10.17
CA GLU A 247 -7.06 -21.13 -10.88
C GLU A 247 -5.92 -20.50 -10.07
N THR A 248 -6.08 -20.38 -8.73
CA THR A 248 -5.01 -19.92 -7.84
C THR A 248 -3.84 -20.90 -7.88
N GLY A 249 -4.10 -22.20 -7.87
CA GLY A 249 -3.07 -23.23 -8.00
C GLY A 249 -2.37 -23.21 -9.36
N HIS A 250 -3.08 -22.87 -10.44
CA HIS A 250 -2.51 -22.72 -11.78
C HIS A 250 -1.61 -21.48 -11.87
N MET A 251 -2.09 -20.33 -11.38
CA MET A 251 -1.27 -19.10 -11.29
C MET A 251 -0.04 -19.33 -10.42
N LEU A 252 -0.19 -19.98 -9.27
CA LEU A 252 0.94 -20.24 -8.38
C LEU A 252 1.98 -21.14 -9.05
N LYS A 253 1.58 -22.08 -9.93
CA LYS A 253 2.51 -22.91 -10.69
C LYS A 253 3.15 -22.17 -11.86
N SER A 254 2.39 -21.32 -12.56
CA SER A 254 2.85 -20.57 -13.73
C SER A 254 3.79 -19.42 -13.34
N HIS A 255 3.48 -18.71 -12.25
CA HIS A 255 4.18 -17.50 -11.81
C HIS A 255 4.90 -17.68 -10.46
N TRP A 256 5.27 -18.92 -10.06
CA TRP A 256 5.87 -19.21 -8.74
C TRP A 256 7.13 -18.37 -8.45
N LEU A 257 7.98 -18.14 -9.45
CA LEU A 257 9.18 -17.30 -9.31
C LEU A 257 8.83 -15.84 -9.02
N LEU A 258 7.78 -15.32 -9.65
CA LEU A 258 7.28 -13.95 -9.41
C LEU A 258 6.68 -13.83 -8.01
N CYS A 259 5.93 -14.85 -7.54
CA CYS A 259 5.41 -14.90 -6.18
C CYS A 259 6.54 -14.87 -5.14
N ILE A 260 7.57 -15.71 -5.32
CA ILE A 260 8.75 -15.72 -4.43
C ILE A 260 9.45 -14.38 -4.45
N TYR A 261 9.69 -13.82 -5.64
CA TYR A 261 10.30 -12.50 -5.79
C TYR A 261 9.50 -11.42 -5.06
N ALA A 262 8.17 -11.36 -5.23
CA ALA A 262 7.33 -10.36 -4.60
C ALA A 262 7.32 -10.49 -3.07
N VAL A 263 7.32 -11.72 -2.54
CA VAL A 263 7.41 -11.97 -1.09
C VAL A 263 8.78 -11.55 -0.55
N LEU A 264 9.88 -11.88 -1.24
CA LEU A 264 11.24 -11.51 -0.84
C LEU A 264 11.47 -10.01 -0.90
N LEU A 265 10.98 -9.35 -1.96
CA LEU A 265 10.97 -7.90 -2.08
C LEU A 265 10.20 -7.29 -0.91
N MET A 266 9.02 -7.83 -0.61
CA MET A 266 8.19 -7.32 0.48
C MET A 266 8.78 -7.56 1.86
N ALA A 267 9.45 -8.68 2.08
CA ALA A 267 10.20 -8.91 3.31
C ALA A 267 11.25 -7.82 3.51
N GLY A 268 12.01 -7.45 2.47
CA GLY A 268 13.01 -6.37 2.55
C GLY A 268 12.40 -5.01 2.90
N PHE A 269 11.31 -4.65 2.25
CA PHE A 269 10.61 -3.38 2.49
C PHE A 269 10.01 -3.32 3.89
N ASN A 270 9.41 -4.41 4.36
CA ASN A 270 8.84 -4.47 5.70
C ASN A 270 9.96 -4.46 6.76
N PHE A 271 11.08 -5.14 6.53
CA PHE A 271 12.27 -4.99 7.39
C PHE A 271 12.80 -3.56 7.43
N LEU A 272 12.77 -2.84 6.30
CA LEU A 272 13.25 -1.46 6.21
C LEU A 272 12.38 -0.50 7.06
N SER A 273 11.06 -0.65 7.02
CA SER A 273 10.15 0.19 7.80
C SER A 273 10.09 -0.21 9.26
N HIS A 274 9.86 -1.49 9.56
CA HIS A 274 9.74 -1.94 10.94
C HIS A 274 11.06 -1.78 11.69
N GLY A 275 12.21 -1.99 11.03
CA GLY A 275 13.53 -1.75 11.61
C GLY A 275 13.94 -0.28 11.75
N SER A 276 13.17 0.66 11.18
CA SER A 276 13.41 2.10 11.38
C SER A 276 12.38 2.77 12.28
N GLN A 277 11.20 2.16 12.48
CA GLN A 277 10.05 2.83 13.10
C GLN A 277 9.58 2.22 14.41
N ASP A 278 9.58 0.89 14.53
CA ASP A 278 8.85 0.17 15.60
C ASP A 278 9.40 0.49 16.99
N LEU A 279 10.73 0.55 17.11
CA LEU A 279 11.44 0.87 18.35
C LEU A 279 12.11 2.24 18.32
N TYR A 280 11.81 3.09 17.35
CA TYR A 280 12.44 4.41 17.25
C TYR A 280 12.25 5.29 18.51
N PRO A 281 11.04 5.41 19.09
CA PRO A 281 10.86 6.15 20.34
C PRO A 281 11.64 5.53 21.51
N THR A 282 11.74 4.20 21.55
CA THR A 282 12.49 3.45 22.57
C THR A 282 13.99 3.67 22.41
N TYR A 283 14.52 3.63 21.20
CA TYR A 283 15.92 3.95 20.90
C TYR A 283 16.32 5.33 21.45
N LEU A 284 15.52 6.36 21.19
CA LEU A 284 15.82 7.71 21.67
C LEU A 284 15.78 7.81 23.20
N GLN A 285 14.85 7.10 23.86
CA GLN A 285 14.69 7.14 25.31
C GLN A 285 15.71 6.27 26.05
N GLU A 286 16.00 5.07 25.56
CA GLU A 286 16.87 4.09 26.23
C GLU A 286 18.35 4.28 25.84
N SER A 287 18.69 4.40 24.54
CA SER A 287 20.10 4.56 24.11
C SER A 287 20.60 6.00 24.19
N LYS A 288 19.77 6.98 23.82
CA LYS A 288 20.17 8.40 23.77
C LYS A 288 19.74 9.20 24.99
N LEU A 289 19.00 8.57 25.93
CA LEU A 289 18.54 9.16 27.19
C LEU A 289 17.73 10.46 27.00
N PHE A 290 17.01 10.56 25.88
CA PHE A 290 16.12 11.69 25.63
C PHE A 290 14.82 11.54 26.40
N THR A 291 14.20 12.67 26.70
CA THR A 291 12.88 12.68 27.33
C THR A 291 11.83 12.07 26.40
N PRO A 292 10.74 11.47 26.94
CA PRO A 292 9.63 10.97 26.11
C PRO A 292 9.04 12.04 25.18
N HIS A 293 9.05 13.29 25.64
CA HIS A 293 8.63 14.45 24.84
C HIS A 293 9.55 14.68 23.63
N GLN A 294 10.87 14.70 23.83
CA GLN A 294 11.83 14.82 22.73
C GLN A 294 11.73 13.65 21.76
N ALA A 295 11.64 12.42 22.25
CA ALA A 295 11.48 11.24 21.41
C ALA A 295 10.24 11.36 20.51
N THR A 296 9.12 11.80 21.07
CA THR A 296 7.87 12.02 20.33
C THR A 296 8.00 13.14 19.27
N ILE A 297 8.68 14.24 19.58
CA ILE A 297 8.94 15.31 18.59
C ILE A 297 9.82 14.80 17.45
N ALA A 298 10.88 14.02 17.75
CA ALA A 298 11.72 13.43 16.72
C ALA A 298 10.92 12.47 15.83
N THR A 299 10.01 11.68 16.40
CA THR A 299 9.05 10.84 15.66
C THR A 299 8.14 11.66 14.76
N ILE A 300 7.62 12.79 15.23
CA ILE A 300 6.81 13.73 14.42
C ILE A 300 7.63 14.25 13.23
N ILE A 301 8.86 14.71 13.46
CA ILE A 301 9.76 15.21 12.41
C ILE A 301 10.10 14.11 11.40
N GLY A 302 10.40 12.91 11.86
CA GLY A 302 10.63 11.74 11.01
C GLY A 302 9.41 11.43 10.13
N ASN A 303 8.21 11.45 10.69
CA ASN A 303 6.98 11.21 9.92
C ASN A 303 6.71 12.31 8.88
N CYS A 304 7.03 13.58 9.17
CA CYS A 304 7.00 14.64 8.16
C CYS A 304 7.93 14.36 6.99
N GLY A 305 9.16 13.89 7.28
CA GLY A 305 10.12 13.45 6.26
C GLY A 305 9.59 12.29 5.44
N ALA A 306 8.97 11.32 6.11
CA ALA A 306 8.34 10.17 5.48
C ALA A 306 7.22 10.55 4.49
N ILE A 307 6.30 11.41 4.91
CA ILE A 307 5.20 11.88 4.05
C ILE A 307 5.77 12.62 2.83
N ALA A 308 6.71 13.54 3.05
CA ALA A 308 7.34 14.29 1.97
C ALA A 308 8.07 13.37 0.98
N GLY A 309 8.86 12.42 1.49
CA GLY A 309 9.63 11.47 0.68
C GLY A 309 8.74 10.58 -0.17
N GLY A 310 7.69 10.01 0.43
CA GLY A 310 6.80 9.10 -0.29
C GLY A 310 5.93 9.76 -1.35
N VAL A 311 5.43 10.98 -1.10
CA VAL A 311 4.72 11.76 -2.13
C VAL A 311 5.67 12.15 -3.26
N PHE A 312 6.87 12.63 -2.93
CA PHE A 312 7.88 13.04 -3.90
C PHE A 312 8.35 11.86 -4.76
N ALA A 313 8.68 10.72 -4.15
CA ALA A 313 9.07 9.51 -4.86
C ALA A 313 7.95 8.96 -5.75
N GLY A 314 6.70 8.97 -5.27
CA GLY A 314 5.54 8.57 -6.06
C GLY A 314 5.41 9.38 -7.35
N TYR A 315 5.60 10.70 -7.26
CA TYR A 315 5.65 11.61 -8.42
C TYR A 315 6.84 11.32 -9.34
N VAL A 316 8.06 11.28 -8.79
CA VAL A 316 9.29 11.06 -9.55
C VAL A 316 9.26 9.71 -10.29
N SER A 317 8.67 8.67 -9.68
CA SER A 317 8.58 7.33 -10.26
C SER A 317 7.82 7.28 -11.58
N GLN A 318 6.98 8.27 -11.88
CA GLN A 318 6.29 8.35 -13.17
C GLN A 318 7.22 8.70 -14.33
N TYR A 319 8.34 9.37 -14.05
CA TYR A 319 9.24 9.88 -15.08
C TYR A 319 10.46 8.99 -15.26
N ILE A 320 11.05 8.51 -14.16
CA ILE A 320 12.32 7.77 -14.19
C ILE A 320 12.16 6.25 -14.07
N GLY A 321 10.92 5.76 -13.90
CA GLY A 321 10.62 4.35 -13.66
C GLY A 321 10.47 3.99 -12.19
N ARG A 322 9.85 2.84 -11.92
CA ARG A 322 9.55 2.37 -10.55
C ARG A 322 10.81 1.86 -9.87
N ARG A 323 11.55 1.00 -10.56
CA ARG A 323 12.73 0.31 -10.03
C ARG A 323 13.85 1.28 -9.69
N LEU A 324 14.17 2.18 -10.62
CA LEU A 324 15.22 3.18 -10.42
C LEU A 324 14.89 4.10 -9.24
N THR A 325 13.62 4.50 -9.10
CA THR A 325 13.18 5.31 -7.95
C THR A 325 13.40 4.55 -6.65
N ILE A 326 12.98 3.29 -6.55
CA ILE A 326 13.21 2.48 -5.34
C ILE A 326 14.71 2.43 -4.99
N ILE A 327 15.58 2.14 -5.97
CA ILE A 327 17.03 2.06 -5.74
C ILE A 327 17.59 3.39 -5.23
N ILE A 328 17.24 4.52 -5.85
CA ILE A 328 17.71 5.85 -5.43
C ILE A 328 17.32 6.12 -3.98
N PHE A 329 16.07 5.90 -3.61
CA PHE A 329 15.59 6.19 -2.26
C PHE A 329 16.16 5.24 -1.21
N VAL A 330 16.41 3.96 -1.55
CA VAL A 330 17.13 3.03 -0.66
C VAL A 330 18.60 3.44 -0.48
N LEU A 331 19.27 3.95 -1.51
CA LEU A 331 20.61 4.51 -1.39
C LEU A 331 20.63 5.78 -0.51
N VAL A 332 19.60 6.62 -0.61
CA VAL A 332 19.39 7.77 0.29
C VAL A 332 19.29 7.29 1.73
N VAL A 333 18.54 6.21 2.02
CA VAL A 333 18.52 5.61 3.37
C VAL A 333 19.94 5.26 3.81
N GLY A 334 20.67 4.48 3.00
CA GLY A 334 22.04 4.07 3.31
C GLY A 334 22.99 5.25 3.61
N ALA A 335 22.88 6.33 2.84
CA ALA A 335 23.68 7.54 3.03
C ALA A 335 23.37 8.29 4.33
N PHE A 336 22.13 8.23 4.83
CA PHE A 336 21.70 8.94 6.04
C PHE A 336 21.70 8.09 7.32
N ILE A 337 22.02 6.78 7.24
CA ILE A 337 22.22 5.94 8.43
C ILE A 337 23.21 6.57 9.44
N PRO A 338 24.40 7.08 9.03
CA PRO A 338 25.31 7.72 9.98
C PRO A 338 24.69 8.92 10.71
N LEU A 339 23.87 9.71 10.02
CA LEU A 339 23.18 10.86 10.61
C LEU A 339 22.06 10.45 11.58
N TRP A 340 21.47 9.27 11.37
CA TRP A 340 20.47 8.67 12.26
C TRP A 340 21.06 8.16 13.57
N ILE A 341 22.30 7.64 13.58
CA ILE A 341 22.88 6.94 14.75
C ILE A 341 23.95 7.75 15.51
N LEU A 342 24.83 8.45 14.79
CA LEU A 342 26.07 9.01 15.37
C LEU A 342 25.86 10.26 16.22
N PRO A 343 24.98 11.22 15.85
CA PRO A 343 24.86 12.45 16.62
C PRO A 343 24.29 12.21 18.03
N ASP A 344 24.71 13.03 19.00
CA ASP A 344 24.15 13.02 20.36
C ASP A 344 23.22 14.23 20.62
N GLY A 345 23.24 15.22 19.73
CA GLY A 345 22.39 16.41 19.81
C GLY A 345 21.02 16.17 19.18
N PHE A 346 19.96 16.62 19.87
CA PHE A 346 18.57 16.47 19.42
C PHE A 346 18.35 16.96 17.98
N SER A 347 18.79 18.16 17.62
CA SER A 347 18.54 18.74 16.30
C SER A 347 19.16 17.92 15.16
N LYS A 348 20.35 17.35 15.38
CA LYS A 348 21.03 16.53 14.38
C LYS A 348 20.37 15.16 14.22
N LEU A 349 19.97 14.54 15.33
CA LEU A 349 19.21 13.29 15.30
C LEU A 349 17.82 13.47 14.67
N ALA A 350 17.14 14.59 14.96
CA ALA A 350 15.86 14.91 14.34
C ALA A 350 15.98 15.16 12.83
N ALA A 351 17.06 15.83 12.38
CA ALA A 351 17.37 15.94 10.96
C ALA A 351 17.68 14.58 10.31
N GLY A 352 18.45 13.73 11.01
CA GLY A 352 18.66 12.34 10.62
C GLY A 352 17.35 11.58 10.50
N ALA A 353 16.41 11.80 11.42
CA ALA A 353 15.09 11.22 11.40
C ALA A 353 14.31 11.57 10.15
N PHE A 354 14.28 12.87 9.83
CA PHE A 354 13.64 13.37 8.63
C PHE A 354 14.25 12.76 7.37
N CYS A 355 15.57 12.81 7.22
CA CYS A 355 16.27 12.37 6.01
C CYS A 355 16.19 10.85 5.80
N LEU A 356 16.36 10.06 6.86
CA LEU A 356 16.24 8.61 6.78
C LEU A 356 14.80 8.22 6.38
N GLN A 357 13.80 8.79 7.05
CA GLN A 357 12.39 8.46 6.77
C GLN A 357 11.91 8.96 5.41
N PHE A 358 12.47 10.08 4.93
CA PHE A 358 12.28 10.52 3.55
C PHE A 358 12.75 9.45 2.56
N GLY A 359 13.90 8.82 2.82
CA GLY A 359 14.39 7.68 2.04
C GLY A 359 13.47 6.46 2.15
N VAL A 360 13.17 6.02 3.37
CA VAL A 360 12.39 4.80 3.65
C VAL A 360 11.01 4.87 3.02
N GLN A 361 10.24 5.93 3.35
CA GLN A 361 8.89 6.07 2.81
C GLN A 361 8.86 6.53 1.36
N GLY A 362 9.93 7.17 0.89
CA GLY A 362 10.15 7.41 -0.53
C GLY A 362 10.17 6.13 -1.34
N ALA A 363 10.97 5.15 -0.92
CA ALA A 363 10.99 3.84 -1.56
C ALA A 363 9.61 3.16 -1.49
N TRP A 364 8.92 3.23 -0.35
CA TRP A 364 7.57 2.68 -0.17
C TRP A 364 6.49 3.35 -1.03
N GLY A 365 6.59 4.65 -1.31
CA GLY A 365 5.59 5.37 -2.11
C GLY A 365 5.36 4.76 -3.49
N VAL A 366 6.36 4.05 -4.02
CA VAL A 366 6.33 3.38 -5.32
C VAL A 366 5.78 1.95 -5.24
N VAL A 367 5.79 1.32 -4.06
CA VAL A 367 5.52 -0.11 -3.89
C VAL A 367 4.10 -0.53 -4.30
N PRO A 368 3.01 0.15 -3.90
CA PRO A 368 1.67 -0.36 -4.22
C PRO A 368 1.43 -0.41 -5.73
N ILE A 369 1.86 0.62 -6.46
CA ILE A 369 1.78 0.63 -7.93
C ILE A 369 2.73 -0.39 -8.56
N PHE A 370 3.96 -0.54 -8.05
CA PHE A 370 4.93 -1.51 -8.57
C PHE A 370 4.41 -2.95 -8.43
N LEU A 371 3.82 -3.30 -7.28
CA LEU A 371 3.19 -4.60 -7.07
C LEU A 371 1.95 -4.79 -7.96
N ALA A 372 1.10 -3.77 -8.08
CA ALA A 372 -0.08 -3.84 -8.93
C ALA A 372 0.28 -4.05 -10.41
N GLU A 373 1.30 -3.35 -10.91
CA GLU A 373 1.82 -3.45 -12.28
C GLU A 373 2.45 -4.83 -12.57
N MET A 374 3.13 -5.43 -11.57
CA MET A 374 3.70 -6.78 -11.67
C MET A 374 2.67 -7.91 -11.53
N SER A 375 1.50 -7.65 -10.93
CA SER A 375 0.56 -8.70 -10.59
C SER A 375 -0.08 -9.33 -11.83
N PRO A 376 -0.23 -10.67 -11.87
CA PRO A 376 -0.94 -11.36 -12.96
C PRO A 376 -2.38 -10.81 -13.10
N PRO A 377 -2.89 -10.57 -14.32
CA PRO A 377 -4.11 -9.82 -14.55
C PRO A 377 -5.34 -10.30 -13.77
N ALA A 378 -5.53 -11.60 -13.63
CA ALA A 378 -6.65 -12.14 -12.87
C ALA A 378 -6.52 -12.00 -11.35
N PHE A 379 -5.31 -11.99 -10.82
CA PHE A 379 -5.03 -11.98 -9.37
C PHE A 379 -4.56 -10.62 -8.85
N ARG A 380 -4.69 -9.55 -9.64
CA ARG A 380 -4.19 -8.20 -9.28
C ARG A 380 -4.72 -7.63 -7.98
N ALA A 381 -5.89 -8.07 -7.51
CA ALA A 381 -6.43 -7.63 -6.22
C ALA A 381 -5.84 -8.41 -5.03
N THR A 382 -5.62 -9.73 -5.19
CA THR A 382 -5.22 -10.63 -4.10
C THR A 382 -3.69 -10.73 -3.98
N PHE A 383 -2.97 -10.71 -5.12
CA PHE A 383 -1.53 -10.92 -5.18
C PHE A 383 -0.73 -9.88 -4.37
N PRO A 384 -0.94 -8.55 -4.53
CA PRO A 384 -0.20 -7.57 -3.74
C PRO A 384 -0.41 -7.76 -2.24
N GLY A 385 -1.65 -8.03 -1.81
CA GLY A 385 -2.01 -8.17 -0.40
C GLY A 385 -1.35 -9.38 0.25
N VAL A 386 -1.34 -10.51 -0.45
CA VAL A 386 -0.68 -11.73 0.03
C VAL A 386 0.83 -11.56 0.07
N ALA A 387 1.44 -10.99 -0.98
CA ALA A 387 2.89 -10.74 -1.00
C ALA A 387 3.32 -9.82 0.14
N TYR A 388 2.57 -8.73 0.37
CA TYR A 388 2.80 -7.79 1.45
C TYR A 388 2.74 -8.47 2.82
N GLN A 389 1.66 -9.23 3.12
CA GLN A 389 1.55 -9.84 4.45
C GLN A 389 2.48 -11.04 4.68
N LEU A 390 2.84 -11.80 3.65
CA LEU A 390 3.90 -12.81 3.78
C LEU A 390 5.25 -12.14 4.03
N GLY A 391 5.52 -11.00 3.39
CA GLY A 391 6.66 -10.15 3.72
C GLY A 391 6.66 -9.71 5.19
N ASN A 392 5.52 -9.25 5.71
CA ASN A 392 5.34 -8.89 7.12
C ASN A 392 5.58 -10.06 8.08
N MET A 393 5.12 -11.25 7.70
CA MET A 393 5.35 -12.45 8.50
C MET A 393 6.85 -12.74 8.64
N ILE A 394 7.61 -12.61 7.55
CA ILE A 394 9.07 -12.79 7.55
C ILE A 394 9.76 -11.68 8.37
N SER A 395 9.31 -10.44 8.24
CA SER A 395 9.90 -9.30 8.96
C SER A 395 9.40 -9.11 10.39
N SER A 396 8.47 -9.95 10.85
CA SER A 396 7.83 -9.82 12.17
C SER A 396 8.83 -9.80 13.32
N ALA A 397 9.94 -10.51 13.19
CA ALA A 397 11.00 -10.57 14.20
C ALA A 397 11.90 -9.32 14.26
N SER A 398 11.71 -8.31 13.40
CA SER A 398 12.52 -7.08 13.36
C SER A 398 12.68 -6.41 14.73
N ALA A 399 11.57 -6.12 15.41
CA ALA A 399 11.60 -5.51 16.74
C ALA A 399 12.31 -6.39 17.79
N GLN A 400 12.18 -7.72 17.71
CA GLN A 400 12.89 -8.64 18.60
C GLN A 400 14.39 -8.72 18.30
N ILE A 401 14.79 -8.68 17.02
CA ILE A 401 16.19 -8.63 16.61
C ILE A 401 16.84 -7.37 17.18
N GLU A 402 16.13 -6.24 17.14
CA GLU A 402 16.60 -4.97 17.69
C GLU A 402 16.68 -4.96 19.21
N ALA A 403 15.63 -5.43 19.90
CA ALA A 403 15.63 -5.53 21.36
C ALA A 403 16.71 -6.49 21.87
N THR A 404 16.78 -7.69 21.30
CA THR A 404 17.79 -8.69 21.67
C THR A 404 19.19 -8.19 21.33
N GLY A 405 19.38 -7.62 20.14
CA GLY A 405 20.67 -7.06 19.72
C GLY A 405 21.12 -5.92 20.64
N GLY A 406 20.20 -5.03 21.03
CA GLY A 406 20.48 -3.91 21.93
C GLY A 406 20.79 -4.34 23.35
N GLU A 407 20.18 -5.42 23.85
CA GLU A 407 20.52 -5.99 25.16
C GLU A 407 21.92 -6.60 25.18
N HIS A 408 22.35 -7.25 24.10
CA HIS A 408 23.68 -7.86 23.99
C HIS A 408 24.79 -6.84 23.66
N LEU A 409 24.49 -5.85 22.82
CA LEU A 409 25.39 -4.75 22.48
C LEU A 409 25.07 -3.57 23.39
N ARG A 410 25.87 -3.38 24.44
CA ARG A 410 25.69 -2.27 25.37
C ARG A 410 26.69 -1.15 25.07
N THR A 411 26.29 0.08 25.37
CA THR A 411 27.11 1.28 25.17
C THR A 411 27.00 2.21 26.36
N THR A 412 27.98 3.10 26.52
CA THR A 412 27.96 4.09 27.59
C THR A 412 27.40 5.40 27.06
N ALA A 413 26.20 5.78 27.53
CA ALA A 413 25.59 7.08 27.24
C ALA A 413 25.49 7.89 28.54
N GLN A 414 26.05 9.10 28.54
CA GLN A 414 26.05 9.98 29.72
C GLN A 414 26.56 9.29 31.02
N GLY A 415 27.57 8.41 30.89
CA GLY A 415 28.13 7.66 32.03
C GLY A 415 27.28 6.50 32.54
N LYS A 416 26.16 6.17 31.89
CA LYS A 416 25.32 5.01 32.19
C LYS A 416 25.49 3.94 31.12
N ASP A 417 25.47 2.69 31.58
CA ASP A 417 25.48 1.52 30.71
C ASP A 417 24.07 1.24 30.19
N VAL A 418 23.85 1.48 28.89
CA VAL A 418 22.55 1.43 28.22
C VAL A 418 22.59 0.48 27.02
N PRO A 419 21.44 -0.09 26.62
CA PRO A 419 21.34 -0.84 25.36
C PRO A 419 21.76 0.00 24.14
N ASP A 420 22.49 -0.57 23.19
CA ASP A 420 22.96 0.10 21.97
C ASP A 420 22.06 -0.20 20.77
N TYR A 421 20.80 0.25 20.84
CA TYR A 421 19.87 0.19 19.70
C TYR A 421 20.42 0.97 18.50
N ALA A 422 21.26 2.00 18.71
CA ALA A 422 21.83 2.81 17.63
C ALA A 422 22.66 1.95 16.67
N LYS A 423 23.64 1.19 17.20
CA LYS A 423 24.49 0.32 16.38
C LYS A 423 23.69 -0.81 15.75
N VAL A 424 22.77 -1.41 16.50
CA VAL A 424 21.93 -2.52 16.01
C VAL A 424 21.08 -2.06 14.84
N GLN A 425 20.33 -0.96 14.98
CA GLN A 425 19.53 -0.38 13.92
C GLN A 425 20.38 0.06 12.73
N GLY A 426 21.56 0.66 12.96
CA GLY A 426 22.47 1.07 11.90
C GLY A 426 22.95 -0.10 11.04
N ILE A 427 23.40 -1.19 11.68
CA ILE A 427 23.83 -2.42 10.98
C ILE A 427 22.63 -3.06 10.28
N PHE A 428 21.51 -3.17 10.98
CA PHE A 428 20.29 -3.79 10.47
C PHE A 428 19.77 -3.09 9.21
N LEU A 429 19.60 -1.77 9.28
CA LEU A 429 19.17 -0.96 8.14
C LEU A 429 20.18 -0.99 6.99
N GLY A 430 21.49 -1.01 7.28
CA GLY A 430 22.53 -1.14 6.26
C GLY A 430 22.43 -2.46 5.49
N CYS A 431 22.27 -3.57 6.21
CA CYS A 431 22.08 -4.90 5.61
C CYS A 431 20.78 -4.97 4.80
N VAL A 432 19.67 -4.44 5.32
CA VAL A 432 18.37 -4.44 4.65
C VAL A 432 18.39 -3.55 3.41
N ALA A 433 19.03 -2.37 3.47
CA ALA A 433 19.19 -1.49 2.32
C ALA A 433 20.02 -2.17 1.21
N ALA A 434 21.13 -2.81 1.56
CA ALA A 434 21.94 -3.56 0.60
C ALA A 434 21.14 -4.71 -0.04
N TYR A 435 20.41 -5.48 0.78
CA TYR A 435 19.52 -6.53 0.31
C TYR A 435 18.45 -5.99 -0.65
N LEU A 436 17.78 -4.90 -0.31
CA LEU A 436 16.76 -4.28 -1.15
C LEU A 436 17.31 -3.78 -2.48
N VAL A 437 18.50 -3.17 -2.49
CA VAL A 437 19.16 -2.77 -3.75
C VAL A 437 19.40 -3.99 -4.63
N VAL A 438 19.97 -5.06 -4.07
CA VAL A 438 20.24 -6.30 -4.80
C VAL A 438 18.95 -6.90 -5.37
N VAL A 439 17.95 -7.14 -4.53
CA VAL A 439 16.68 -7.76 -4.96
C VAL A 439 15.98 -6.88 -6.01
N THR A 440 15.93 -5.57 -5.81
CA THR A 440 15.27 -4.65 -6.74
C THR A 440 15.97 -4.58 -8.09
N ILE A 441 17.31 -4.68 -8.14
CA ILE A 441 18.06 -4.71 -9.40
C ILE A 441 17.68 -5.93 -10.25
N PHE A 442 17.57 -7.10 -9.63
CA PHE A 442 17.27 -8.36 -10.33
C PHE A 442 15.78 -8.59 -10.61
N GLY A 443 14.90 -7.71 -10.11
CA GLY A 443 13.46 -7.83 -10.28
C GLY A 443 12.93 -7.58 -11.71
N PRO A 444 11.73 -8.08 -12.05
CA PRO A 444 11.01 -7.64 -13.25
C PRO A 444 10.43 -6.22 -13.06
N GLU A 445 10.20 -5.49 -14.16
CA GLU A 445 9.47 -4.21 -14.15
C GLU A 445 8.55 -4.16 -15.36
N HIS A 446 7.24 -4.05 -15.09
CA HIS A 446 6.18 -4.00 -16.10
C HIS A 446 5.50 -2.63 -16.08
N HIS A 447 6.31 -1.58 -16.31
CA HIS A 447 5.84 -0.20 -16.24
C HIS A 447 4.70 0.06 -17.23
N GLY A 448 3.57 0.58 -16.74
CA GLY A 448 2.46 1.04 -17.59
C GLY A 448 1.49 -0.06 -18.09
N SER A 449 1.38 -1.20 -17.41
CA SER A 449 0.46 -2.28 -17.82
C SER A 449 -1.02 -1.84 -17.83
N GLU A 450 -1.73 -2.10 -18.93
CA GLU A 450 -3.16 -1.76 -19.06
C GLU A 450 -4.04 -2.76 -18.29
N PHE A 451 -4.90 -2.23 -17.40
CA PHE A 451 -5.60 -3.05 -16.41
C PHE A 451 -6.97 -3.57 -16.85
N GLU A 452 -7.58 -2.93 -17.84
CA GLU A 452 -9.02 -3.06 -18.13
C GLU A 452 -9.37 -4.19 -19.10
N LYS A 453 -8.37 -4.87 -19.69
CA LYS A 453 -8.60 -5.81 -20.79
C LYS A 453 -8.70 -7.29 -20.38
N HIS A 454 -8.44 -7.67 -19.13
CA HIS A 454 -8.26 -9.08 -18.72
C HIS A 454 -9.37 -9.63 -17.80
N LYS A 455 -9.61 -10.95 -17.89
CA LYS A 455 -10.61 -11.70 -17.08
C LYS A 455 -10.27 -11.78 -15.58
N ALA A 456 -11.27 -11.95 -14.72
CA ALA A 456 -11.11 -11.99 -13.25
C ALA A 456 -10.77 -13.40 -12.70
N ALA A 457 -10.13 -13.51 -11.51
CA ALA A 457 -9.67 -14.76 -10.86
C ALA A 457 -10.69 -15.90 -10.66
N PHE A 458 -11.99 -15.68 -10.85
CA PHE A 458 -13.02 -16.72 -10.68
C PHE A 458 -13.72 -17.06 -12.01
N GLU A 459 -13.24 -16.51 -13.12
CA GLU A 459 -13.69 -16.86 -14.46
C GLU A 459 -12.77 -17.93 -15.03
N GLU A 460 -13.34 -18.90 -15.75
CA GLU A 460 -12.55 -19.96 -16.37
C GLU A 460 -11.59 -19.35 -17.42
N GLY A 461 -10.29 -19.65 -17.27
CA GLY A 461 -9.22 -19.03 -18.06
C GLY A 461 -8.63 -17.74 -17.47
N GLY A 462 -9.04 -17.30 -16.27
CA GLY A 462 -8.42 -16.14 -15.61
C GLY A 462 -6.93 -16.35 -15.28
N GLY A 463 -6.49 -17.59 -15.01
CA GLY A 463 -5.08 -17.89 -14.75
C GLY A 463 -4.14 -17.77 -15.97
N ASP A 464 -4.66 -17.45 -17.16
CA ASP A 464 -3.89 -17.28 -18.39
C ASP A 464 -3.81 -15.79 -18.76
N ASP A 465 -2.59 -15.25 -18.87
CA ASP A 465 -2.31 -13.84 -19.12
C ASP A 465 -2.86 -13.36 -20.49
N HIS A 466 -3.17 -14.29 -21.40
CA HIS A 466 -3.72 -14.01 -22.73
C HIS A 466 -5.25 -13.95 -22.80
N ALA A 467 -5.97 -14.21 -21.70
CA ALA A 467 -7.42 -14.20 -21.69
C ALA A 467 -7.98 -12.76 -21.60
N TYR A 468 -8.31 -12.19 -22.76
CA TYR A 468 -8.97 -10.89 -22.87
C TYR A 468 -10.50 -10.99 -22.68
N VAL A 469 -11.12 -9.93 -22.17
CA VAL A 469 -12.58 -9.75 -22.22
C VAL A 469 -12.94 -9.47 -23.68
N GLN A 470 -13.66 -10.38 -24.33
CA GLN A 470 -14.22 -10.14 -25.66
C GLN A 470 -15.23 -9.00 -25.55
N GLU A 471 -14.92 -7.83 -26.09
CA GLU A 471 -15.94 -6.86 -26.44
C GLU A 471 -16.79 -7.50 -27.55
N ASP A 472 -18.07 -7.74 -27.29
CA ASP A 472 -19.04 -8.13 -28.31
C ASP A 472 -19.04 -7.04 -29.39
N VAL A 473 -18.33 -7.30 -30.49
CA VAL A 473 -18.33 -6.47 -31.68
C VAL A 473 -19.77 -6.48 -32.21
N LEU A 474 -20.51 -5.40 -31.95
CA LEU A 474 -21.75 -5.11 -32.67
C LEU A 474 -21.45 -5.21 -34.17
N PRO A 475 -22.18 -6.03 -34.95
CA PRO A 475 -21.89 -6.22 -36.36
C PRO A 475 -22.04 -4.87 -37.07
N GLN A 476 -20.94 -4.40 -37.66
CA GLN A 476 -20.98 -3.23 -38.53
C GLN A 476 -21.89 -3.55 -39.73
N PRO A 477 -22.81 -2.64 -40.13
CA PRO A 477 -23.64 -2.85 -41.30
C PRO A 477 -22.73 -2.97 -42.53
N SER A 478 -22.88 -4.08 -43.25
CA SER A 478 -22.17 -4.37 -44.49
C SER A 478 -22.43 -3.28 -45.53
N ARG A 479 -21.43 -2.44 -45.80
CA ARG A 479 -21.42 -1.59 -46.99
C ARG A 479 -21.12 -2.45 -48.21
N HIS A 480 -22.16 -3.00 -48.82
CA HIS A 480 -22.09 -3.42 -50.21
C HIS A 480 -22.30 -2.20 -51.12
N GLY A 481 -21.31 -1.99 -52.00
CA GLY A 481 -21.49 -1.44 -53.34
C GLY A 481 -21.55 0.08 -53.46
N ILE A 482 -20.40 0.73 -53.64
CA ILE A 482 -20.21 1.79 -54.66
C ILE A 482 -18.77 1.67 -55.18
N THR A 483 -18.63 1.23 -56.42
CA THR A 483 -17.42 1.35 -57.25
C THR A 483 -17.15 2.82 -57.55
N GLU A 484 -16.03 3.37 -57.07
CA GLU A 484 -15.53 4.66 -57.54
C GLU A 484 -14.52 4.43 -58.68
N GLU A 485 -14.97 4.78 -59.89
CA GLU A 485 -14.10 5.06 -61.04
C GLU A 485 -13.25 6.30 -60.74
N THR A 486 -11.93 6.17 -60.88
CA THR A 486 -11.00 7.30 -60.92
C THR A 486 -11.08 8.04 -62.27
N PRO A 487 -11.23 9.37 -62.31
CA PRO A 487 -10.87 10.15 -63.49
C PRO A 487 -9.55 10.90 -63.31
N ARG A 488 -8.73 10.82 -64.37
CA ARG A 488 -7.43 11.48 -64.53
C ARG A 488 -7.56 13.00 -64.54
N HIS A 489 -6.57 13.67 -63.95
CA HIS A 489 -6.35 15.11 -64.07
C HIS A 489 -6.26 15.57 -65.53
N GLY A 490 -7.16 16.47 -65.93
CA GLY A 490 -7.07 17.31 -67.11
C GLY A 490 -7.14 18.78 -66.69
N SER A 491 -6.07 19.52 -67.01
CA SER A 491 -5.93 20.96 -66.84
C SER A 491 -6.86 21.75 -67.77
N GLY A 492 -7.55 22.78 -67.28
CA GLY A 492 -8.27 23.74 -68.13
C GLY A 492 -9.15 24.74 -67.37
N SER A 493 -8.58 25.91 -67.06
CA SER A 493 -9.10 27.30 -67.20
C SER A 493 -10.59 27.69 -67.04
N PHE A 494 -10.76 28.92 -66.54
CA PHE A 494 -11.94 29.85 -66.50
C PHE A 494 -12.90 29.70 -65.29
N ASP A 495 -12.93 30.68 -64.38
CA ASP A 495 -13.81 31.89 -64.34
C ASP A 495 -15.23 31.48 -63.88
N GLY A 496 -15.86 31.98 -62.82
CA GLY A 496 -15.96 33.32 -62.28
C GLY A 496 -17.42 33.51 -61.83
N SER A 497 -17.64 33.71 -60.52
CA SER A 497 -18.77 34.45 -59.92
C SER A 497 -20.21 33.88 -59.84
N GLN A 498 -20.86 34.26 -58.73
CA GLN A 498 -22.30 34.36 -58.41
C GLN A 498 -23.06 33.06 -58.11
N GLY A 499 -23.52 32.86 -56.87
CA GLY A 499 -24.86 33.24 -56.36
C GLY A 499 -25.61 31.92 -56.14
N GLU A 500 -26.29 31.57 -55.05
CA GLU A 500 -27.24 32.25 -54.18
C GLU A 500 -27.32 31.45 -52.86
N LYS A 501 -27.57 32.15 -51.74
CA LYS A 501 -28.34 31.61 -50.61
C LYS A 501 -29.81 31.92 -50.90
N PRO A 502 -30.78 31.07 -50.52
CA PRO A 502 -31.39 31.15 -49.18
C PRO A 502 -31.78 29.73 -48.68
N GLU A 503 -32.37 29.43 -47.54
CA GLU A 503 -33.04 30.15 -46.46
C GLU A 503 -33.19 29.18 -45.28
N VAL A 504 -33.33 29.75 -44.10
CA VAL A 504 -33.52 29.09 -42.81
C VAL A 504 -34.97 28.60 -42.68
N LYS A 505 -35.19 27.36 -42.20
CA LYS A 505 -36.41 26.98 -41.48
C LYS A 505 -36.08 26.20 -40.20
N THR A 506 -36.13 26.94 -39.10
CA THR A 506 -36.39 26.47 -37.74
C THR A 506 -37.78 25.80 -37.69
N ILE A 507 -37.96 24.74 -36.90
CA ILE A 507 -39.00 24.62 -35.84
C ILE A 507 -39.17 23.17 -35.35
N GLU A 508 -39.07 23.09 -34.01
CA GLU A 508 -39.74 22.24 -33.01
C GLU A 508 -39.45 20.75 -32.77
N ARG A 509 -39.38 20.53 -31.45
CA ARG A 509 -39.33 19.31 -30.66
C ARG A 509 -40.61 18.48 -30.80
N VAL A 510 -40.44 17.17 -30.63
CA VAL A 510 -41.16 16.40 -29.59
C VAL A 510 -40.12 15.54 -28.87
#